data_AF-A0A8B6LXL4-F1
#
_entry.id   AF-A0A8B6LXL4-F1
#
_cell.length_a   1.000
_cell.length_b   1.000
_cell.length_c   1.000
_cell.angle_alpha   90.00
_cell.angle_beta   90.00
_cell.angle_gamma   90.00
#
_symmetry.space_group_name_H-M   'P 1'
#
loop_
_entity.id
_entity.type
_entity.pdbx_description
1 polymer ?
#
loop_
_entity_poly.entity_id
_entity_poly.type
_entity_poly.pdbx_seq_one_letter_code
_entity_poly.pdbx_strand_id
1 'polypeptide(L)'
;MEFKSTHTHDSLYSLKAQAEALQVQANASGHPLKRADALEAVAKQNGFRDWNAAAAAGKAGRLVAGSDAAPWTTIDAPLPQLRLRVQRPGDQSHAAVVELMRWAKQLDYIGDHVSDDPGVGDLMAHIGGDIPYVFVRDPGRFEDDLFHLCDRGYDDIEGVVFTREQLEESGVVAWQKLRGSHDGDRMFSVVDDNLRMHSDRVELKQAARVVASIAMMADQLSDASRARP
;
A
#
# COMPACT_ATOMS: atom_id res chain seq x y z
N MET A 1 -42.41 -7.16 5.66
CA MET A 1 -41.66 -6.14 4.91
C MET A 1 -40.19 -6.46 5.09
N GLU A 2 -39.58 -7.06 4.08
CA GLU A 2 -38.18 -7.45 4.11
C GLU A 2 -37.29 -6.20 4.03
N PHE A 3 -36.47 -6.00 5.06
CA PHE A 3 -35.37 -5.04 5.01
C PHE A 3 -34.31 -5.62 4.07
N LYS A 4 -34.24 -5.10 2.85
CA LYS A 4 -33.15 -5.39 1.92
C LYS A 4 -31.83 -4.94 2.53
N SER A 5 -30.93 -5.90 2.72
CA SER A 5 -29.60 -5.77 3.29
C SER A 5 -28.83 -4.59 2.69
N THR A 6 -28.39 -3.69 3.57
CA THR A 6 -27.39 -2.65 3.29
C THR A 6 -26.13 -3.30 2.74
N HIS A 7 -25.84 -3.04 1.47
CA HIS A 7 -24.72 -3.63 0.75
C HIS A 7 -23.40 -3.16 1.37
N THR A 8 -22.62 -4.14 1.83
CA THR A 8 -21.24 -4.04 2.28
C THR A 8 -20.38 -3.34 1.22
N HIS A 9 -19.49 -2.46 1.67
CA HIS A 9 -18.47 -1.82 0.84
C HIS A 9 -17.50 -2.85 0.27
N ASP A 10 -17.88 -3.45 -0.86
CA ASP A 10 -17.00 -4.32 -1.63
C ASP A 10 -15.87 -3.49 -2.24
N SER A 11 -14.64 -3.80 -1.83
CA SER A 11 -13.40 -3.21 -2.35
C SER A 11 -13.40 -3.22 -3.88
N LEU A 12 -12.89 -2.17 -4.55
CA LEU A 12 -12.81 -2.12 -6.02
C LEU A 12 -12.14 -3.35 -6.64
N TYR A 13 -11.21 -3.96 -5.92
CA TYR A 13 -10.54 -5.20 -6.29
C TYR A 13 -11.51 -6.40 -6.40
N SER A 14 -12.43 -6.57 -5.44
CA SER A 14 -13.43 -7.66 -5.52
C SER A 14 -14.36 -7.49 -6.70
N LEU A 15 -14.72 -6.25 -7.05
CA LEU A 15 -15.52 -5.98 -8.26
C LEU A 15 -14.73 -6.28 -9.55
N LYS A 16 -13.43 -5.94 -9.61
CA LYS A 16 -12.58 -6.30 -10.76
C LYS A 16 -12.40 -7.81 -10.90
N ALA A 17 -12.17 -8.51 -9.79
CA ALA A 17 -12.03 -9.97 -9.77
C ALA A 17 -13.35 -10.67 -10.17
N GLN A 18 -14.50 -10.18 -9.71
CA GLN A 18 -15.81 -10.66 -10.15
C GLN A 18 -16.01 -10.43 -11.66
N ALA A 19 -15.60 -9.27 -12.19
CA ALA A 19 -15.72 -8.98 -13.61
C ALA A 19 -14.81 -9.88 -14.46
N GLU A 20 -13.63 -10.21 -13.96
CA GLU A 20 -12.71 -11.15 -14.59
C GLU A 20 -13.26 -12.59 -14.59
N ALA A 21 -13.80 -13.05 -13.46
CA ALA A 21 -14.46 -14.34 -13.39
C ALA A 21 -15.67 -14.42 -14.34
N LEU A 22 -16.47 -13.35 -14.41
CA LEU A 22 -17.62 -13.25 -15.31
C LEU A 22 -17.19 -13.29 -16.78
N GLN A 23 -16.08 -12.62 -17.11
CA GLN A 23 -15.50 -12.64 -18.46
C GLN A 23 -15.02 -14.05 -18.84
N VAL A 24 -14.31 -14.73 -17.94
CA VAL A 24 -13.84 -16.11 -18.15
C VAL A 24 -15.02 -17.06 -18.36
N GLN A 25 -16.06 -16.95 -17.53
CA GLN A 25 -17.27 -17.77 -17.64
C GLN A 25 -18.02 -17.53 -18.96
N ALA A 26 -18.18 -16.27 -19.38
CA ALA A 26 -18.85 -15.92 -20.61
C ALA A 26 -18.08 -16.41 -21.85
N ASN A 27 -16.76 -16.28 -21.84
CA ASN A 27 -15.88 -16.81 -22.89
C ASN A 27 -15.97 -18.35 -22.97
N ALA A 28 -15.97 -19.05 -21.84
CA ALA A 28 -16.12 -20.51 -21.78
C ALA A 28 -17.49 -20.98 -22.27
N SER A 29 -18.51 -20.13 -22.17
CA SER A 29 -19.89 -20.40 -22.60
C SER A 29 -20.14 -20.07 -24.08
N GLY A 30 -19.11 -19.67 -24.84
CA GLY A 30 -19.23 -19.30 -26.25
C GLY A 30 -19.80 -17.89 -26.51
N HIS A 31 -19.96 -17.07 -25.46
CA HIS A 31 -20.44 -15.70 -25.55
C HIS A 31 -19.35 -14.73 -25.08
N PRO A 32 -18.42 -14.34 -25.98
CA PRO A 32 -17.28 -13.53 -25.56
C PRO A 32 -17.73 -12.18 -25.00
N LEU A 33 -17.34 -11.91 -23.76
CA LEU A 33 -17.68 -10.67 -23.04
C LEU A 33 -16.45 -9.76 -22.97
N LYS A 34 -16.59 -8.50 -23.36
CA LYS A 34 -15.50 -7.52 -23.21
C LYS A 34 -15.38 -7.13 -21.74
N ARG A 35 -14.14 -6.86 -21.31
CA ARG A 35 -13.84 -6.50 -19.91
C ARG A 35 -14.65 -5.29 -19.42
N ALA A 36 -14.86 -4.29 -20.29
CA ALA A 36 -15.68 -3.12 -19.97
C ALA A 36 -17.14 -3.50 -19.67
N ASP A 37 -17.73 -4.40 -20.47
CA ASP A 37 -19.11 -4.85 -20.30
C ASP A 37 -19.25 -5.72 -19.04
N ALA A 38 -18.23 -6.52 -18.71
CA ALA A 38 -18.19 -7.29 -17.47
C ALA A 38 -18.13 -6.39 -16.22
N LEU A 39 -17.33 -5.32 -16.27
CA LEU A 39 -17.25 -4.34 -15.19
C LEU A 39 -18.57 -3.58 -14.99
N GLU A 40 -19.24 -3.20 -16.08
CA GLU A 40 -20.58 -2.60 -16.05
C GLU A 40 -21.63 -3.54 -15.46
N ALA A 41 -21.61 -4.82 -15.84
CA ALA A 41 -22.52 -5.83 -15.32
C ALA A 41 -22.32 -6.04 -13.81
N VAL A 42 -21.08 -6.20 -13.36
CA VAL A 42 -20.75 -6.38 -11.95
C VAL A 42 -21.06 -5.13 -11.13
N ALA A 43 -20.80 -3.93 -11.64
CA ALA A 43 -21.16 -2.69 -10.96
C ALA A 43 -22.67 -2.61 -10.69
N LYS A 44 -23.49 -2.92 -11.70
CA LYS A 44 -24.96 -2.94 -11.57
C LYS A 44 -25.47 -4.03 -10.65
N GLN A 45 -24.87 -5.23 -10.69
CA GLN A 45 -25.19 -6.32 -9.77
C GLN A 45 -24.94 -5.93 -8.31
N ASN A 46 -23.93 -5.10 -8.07
CA ASN A 46 -23.57 -4.59 -6.75
C ASN A 46 -24.28 -3.27 -6.38
N GLY A 47 -25.32 -2.88 -7.11
CA GLY A 47 -26.18 -1.74 -6.79
C GLY A 47 -25.66 -0.37 -7.25
N PHE A 48 -24.56 -0.32 -8.01
CA PHE A 48 -24.05 0.91 -8.61
C PHE A 48 -24.73 1.20 -9.95
N ARG A 49 -24.81 2.48 -10.32
CA ARG A 49 -25.41 2.91 -11.61
C ARG A 49 -24.63 2.36 -12.81
N ASP A 50 -23.31 2.44 -12.72
CA ASP A 50 -22.33 2.07 -13.74
C ASP A 50 -20.98 1.82 -13.08
N TRP A 51 -20.00 1.35 -13.87
CA TRP A 51 -18.65 1.10 -13.34
C TRP A 51 -17.99 2.38 -12.82
N ASN A 52 -18.27 3.54 -13.41
CA ASN A 52 -17.71 4.80 -12.96
C ASN A 52 -18.22 5.20 -11.56
N ALA A 53 -19.49 4.92 -11.25
CA ALA A 53 -20.07 5.14 -9.93
C ALA A 53 -19.45 4.18 -8.89
N ALA A 54 -19.24 2.91 -9.24
CA ALA A 54 -18.52 1.97 -8.39
C ALA A 54 -17.07 2.40 -8.14
N ALA A 55 -16.36 2.80 -9.20
CA ALA A 55 -15.00 3.33 -9.15
C ALA A 55 -14.89 4.63 -8.33
N ALA A 56 -15.85 5.54 -8.49
CA ALA A 56 -15.92 6.77 -7.70
C ALA A 56 -16.22 6.48 -6.23
N ALA A 57 -17.11 5.54 -5.92
CA ALA A 57 -17.40 5.14 -4.54
C ALA A 57 -16.20 4.49 -3.86
N GLY A 58 -15.45 3.63 -4.56
CA GLY A 58 -14.20 3.07 -4.05
C GLY A 58 -13.08 4.12 -3.92
N LYS A 59 -13.08 5.16 -4.76
CA LYS A 59 -12.18 6.31 -4.64
C LYS A 59 -12.61 7.31 -3.56
N ALA A 60 -13.89 7.38 -3.20
CA ALA A 60 -14.40 8.30 -2.19
C ALA A 60 -14.09 7.85 -0.75
N GLY A 61 -13.77 6.57 -0.54
CA GLY A 61 -13.16 6.06 0.70
C GLY A 61 -11.63 6.21 0.75
N ARG A 62 -11.02 6.63 -0.37
CA ARG A 62 -9.58 6.88 -0.50
C ARG A 62 -9.28 8.24 0.12
N LEU A 63 -8.28 8.28 0.99
CA LEU A 63 -7.69 9.51 1.51
C LEU A 63 -7.61 10.58 0.41
N VAL A 64 -7.99 11.81 0.77
CA VAL A 64 -7.96 13.01 -0.08
C VAL A 64 -6.58 13.15 -0.74
N ALA A 65 -6.46 12.62 -1.96
CA ALA A 65 -5.33 12.78 -2.86
C ALA A 65 -5.78 13.72 -3.98
N GLY A 66 -5.77 15.00 -3.67
CA GLY A 66 -5.98 16.07 -4.63
C GLY A 66 -4.66 16.75 -4.96
N SER A 67 -3.82 16.12 -5.79
CA SER A 67 -2.94 16.76 -6.78
C SER A 67 -2.14 15.66 -7.49
N ASP A 68 -1.70 15.91 -8.73
CA ASP A 68 -0.77 15.05 -9.49
C ASP A 68 0.62 14.87 -8.83
N ALA A 69 0.79 15.29 -7.58
CA ALA A 69 1.99 15.10 -6.78
C ALA A 69 1.76 13.94 -5.80
N ALA A 70 2.61 12.93 -5.87
CA ALA A 70 2.53 11.76 -4.99
C ALA A 70 2.55 12.20 -3.51
N PRO A 71 1.89 11.47 -2.58
CA PRO A 71 1.69 11.89 -1.18
C PRO A 71 2.97 12.24 -0.40
N TRP A 72 4.15 11.89 -0.92
CA TRP A 72 5.47 12.18 -0.35
C TRP A 72 6.12 13.48 -0.86
N THR A 73 5.53 14.22 -1.80
CA THR A 73 6.15 15.45 -2.35
C THR A 73 6.07 16.64 -1.41
N THR A 74 5.16 16.64 -0.43
CA THR A 74 5.02 17.73 0.54
C THR A 74 5.78 17.40 1.83
N ILE A 75 7.09 17.61 1.81
CA ILE A 75 8.01 17.19 2.89
C ILE A 75 7.85 17.95 4.22
N ASP A 76 7.28 19.16 4.19
CA ASP A 76 7.09 19.97 5.41
C ASP A 76 5.73 19.77 6.07
N ALA A 77 4.84 18.98 5.45
CA ALA A 77 3.61 18.57 6.10
C ALA A 77 3.91 17.56 7.23
N PRO A 78 3.16 17.61 8.35
CA PRO A 78 3.32 16.62 9.41
C PRO A 78 3.00 15.22 8.87
N LEU A 79 3.71 14.21 9.38
CA LEU A 79 3.36 12.82 9.09
C LEU A 79 1.92 12.52 9.51
N PRO A 80 1.22 11.64 8.78
CA PRO A 80 -0.13 11.23 9.15
C PRO A 80 -0.14 10.56 10.53
N GLN A 81 -1.20 10.79 11.29
CA GLN A 81 -1.36 10.18 12.61
C GLN A 81 -2.06 8.82 12.48
N LEU A 82 -1.45 7.79 13.06
CA LEU A 82 -2.12 6.50 13.23
C LEU A 82 -3.28 6.67 14.21
N ARG A 83 -4.47 6.20 13.84
CA ARG A 83 -5.59 6.16 14.78
C ARG A 83 -5.38 4.99 15.74
N LEU A 84 -5.38 5.25 17.04
CA LEU A 84 -5.32 4.20 18.06
C LEU A 84 -6.57 3.31 17.94
N ARG A 85 -6.38 2.02 17.67
CA ARG A 85 -7.46 1.02 17.57
C ARG A 85 -7.33 -0.02 18.68
N VAL A 86 -8.46 -0.49 19.20
CA VAL A 86 -8.48 -1.58 20.19
C VAL A 86 -8.14 -2.89 19.47
N GLN A 87 -7.03 -3.50 19.87
CA GLN A 87 -6.42 -4.70 19.30
C GLN A 87 -7.06 -5.98 19.86
N ARG A 88 -7.13 -7.06 19.05
CA ARG A 88 -7.36 -8.43 19.55
C ARG A 88 -6.01 -9.15 19.72
N PRO A 89 -5.89 -10.11 20.65
CA PRO A 89 -4.68 -10.94 20.76
C PRO A 89 -4.39 -11.68 19.45
N GLY A 90 -3.17 -11.57 18.91
CA GLY A 90 -2.71 -12.29 17.70
C GLY A 90 -2.62 -11.48 16.39
N ASP A 91 -2.83 -10.15 16.42
CA ASP A 91 -2.83 -9.29 15.24
C ASP A 91 -1.40 -8.89 14.78
N GLN A 92 -0.78 -9.71 13.91
CA GLN A 92 0.59 -9.49 13.42
C GLN A 92 0.74 -8.20 12.60
N SER A 93 -0.27 -7.83 11.79
CA SER A 93 -0.27 -6.59 11.00
C SER A 93 -0.13 -5.33 11.85
N HIS A 94 -0.58 -5.35 13.11
CA HIS A 94 -0.43 -4.18 13.97
C HIS A 94 1.02 -3.91 14.37
N ALA A 95 1.75 -4.97 14.73
CA ALA A 95 3.15 -4.83 15.11
C ALA A 95 3.93 -4.22 13.94
N ALA A 96 3.72 -4.74 12.73
CA ALA A 96 4.31 -4.19 11.52
C ALA A 96 3.88 -2.73 11.26
N VAL A 97 2.60 -2.40 11.35
CA VAL A 97 2.10 -1.02 11.16
C VAL A 97 2.72 -0.03 12.18
N VAL A 98 2.80 -0.42 13.45
CA VAL A 98 3.42 0.40 14.50
C VAL A 98 4.91 0.59 14.22
N GLU A 99 5.59 -0.47 13.80
CA GLU A 99 7.00 -0.43 13.46
C GLU A 99 7.28 0.44 12.24
N LEU A 100 6.47 0.34 11.19
CA LEU A 100 6.54 1.23 10.03
C LEU A 100 6.31 2.69 10.43
N MET A 101 5.31 2.98 11.27
CA MET A 101 5.09 4.35 11.76
C MET A 101 6.22 4.86 12.65
N ARG A 102 6.88 3.98 13.40
CA ARG A 102 8.09 4.30 14.17
C ARG A 102 9.22 4.68 13.22
N TRP A 103 9.49 3.86 12.19
CA TRP A 103 10.46 4.14 11.14
C TRP A 103 10.18 5.47 10.43
N ALA A 104 8.94 5.71 10.01
CA ALA A 104 8.56 6.96 9.36
C ALA A 104 8.90 8.18 10.23
N LYS A 105 8.54 8.15 11.52
CA LYS A 105 8.85 9.23 12.46
C LYS A 105 10.35 9.44 12.67
N GLN A 106 11.12 8.36 12.73
CA GLN A 106 12.57 8.45 12.89
C GLN A 106 13.24 9.02 11.64
N LEU A 107 12.81 8.60 10.44
CA LEU A 107 13.30 9.18 9.18
C LEU A 107 12.98 10.67 9.07
N ASP A 108 11.76 11.08 9.45
CA ASP A 108 11.36 12.49 9.48
C ASP A 108 12.19 13.30 10.48
N TYR A 109 12.38 12.75 11.69
CA TYR A 109 13.22 13.36 12.72
C TYR A 109 14.67 13.51 12.26
N ILE A 110 15.28 12.45 11.72
CA ILE A 110 16.65 12.50 11.18
C ILE A 110 16.72 13.53 10.06
N GLY A 111 15.75 13.56 9.13
CA GLY A 111 15.68 14.57 8.07
C GLY A 111 15.60 16.01 8.59
N ASP A 112 14.99 16.24 9.75
CA ASP A 112 14.98 17.56 10.39
C ASP A 112 16.29 17.96 11.08
N HIS A 113 17.12 16.98 11.45
CA HIS A 113 18.30 17.19 12.29
C HIS A 113 19.63 16.87 11.60
N VAL A 114 19.59 16.25 10.42
CA VAL A 114 20.74 16.08 9.53
C VAL A 114 21.10 17.44 8.96
N SER A 115 22.27 17.95 9.38
CA SER A 115 23.07 18.84 8.54
C SER A 115 23.66 18.04 7.37
N ASP A 116 24.17 18.69 6.32
CA ASP A 116 24.79 18.06 5.13
C ASP A 116 26.08 17.23 5.43
N ASP A 117 26.14 16.52 6.56
CA ASP A 117 27.29 15.88 7.20
C ASP A 117 27.22 14.33 7.02
N PRO A 118 28.35 13.60 6.94
CA PRO A 118 28.42 12.22 6.44
C PRO A 118 28.02 11.13 7.45
N GLY A 119 27.16 11.43 8.43
CA GLY A 119 26.76 10.52 9.52
C GLY A 119 25.39 9.86 9.37
N VAL A 120 24.68 10.04 8.25
CA VAL A 120 23.29 9.54 8.06
C VAL A 120 23.18 8.03 8.24
N GLY A 121 24.15 7.27 7.72
CA GLY A 121 24.16 5.81 7.85
C GLY A 121 24.23 5.34 9.30
N ASP A 122 25.02 6.02 10.13
CA ASP A 122 25.10 5.73 11.55
C ASP A 122 23.79 6.08 12.27
N LEU A 123 23.18 7.23 11.96
CA LEU A 123 21.89 7.62 12.54
C LEU A 123 20.77 6.63 12.18
N MET A 124 20.74 6.16 10.93
CA MET A 124 19.77 5.15 10.50
C MET A 124 20.01 3.79 11.17
N ALA A 125 21.26 3.40 11.42
CA ALA A 125 21.56 2.18 12.17
C ALA A 125 21.02 2.23 13.61
N HIS A 126 20.94 3.41 14.23
CA HIS A 126 20.39 3.58 15.58
C HIS A 126 18.86 3.50 15.65
N ILE A 127 18.16 3.55 14.50
CA ILE A 127 16.71 3.30 14.48
C ILE A 127 16.43 1.87 14.96
N GLY A 128 17.25 0.89 14.56
CA GLY A 128 17.08 -0.53 14.93
C GLY A 128 15.76 -1.15 14.45
N GLY A 129 15.49 -2.38 14.87
CA GLY A 129 14.32 -3.16 14.44
C GLY A 129 14.41 -3.61 12.97
N ASP A 130 13.31 -4.16 12.45
CA ASP A 130 13.24 -4.65 11.08
C ASP A 130 13.14 -3.46 10.12
N ILE A 131 14.13 -3.31 9.24
CA ILE A 131 14.23 -2.18 8.33
C ILE A 131 13.28 -2.42 7.15
N PRO A 132 12.25 -1.58 6.90
CA PRO A 132 11.36 -1.77 5.75
C PRO A 132 12.12 -1.52 4.44
N TYR A 133 12.62 -2.59 3.82
CA TYR A 133 13.64 -2.50 2.79
C TYR A 133 13.05 -2.54 1.39
N VAL A 134 12.26 -3.57 1.09
CA VAL A 134 11.83 -3.86 -0.28
C VAL A 134 10.54 -4.66 -0.30
N PHE A 135 9.64 -4.33 -1.20
CA PHE A 135 8.52 -5.21 -1.57
C PHE A 135 8.99 -6.23 -2.58
N VAL A 136 8.76 -7.52 -2.32
CA VAL A 136 9.16 -8.63 -3.20
C VAL A 136 7.94 -9.42 -3.63
N ARG A 137 7.87 -9.69 -4.94
CA ARG A 137 7.00 -10.73 -5.49
C ARG A 137 7.86 -11.89 -5.99
N ASP A 138 7.82 -12.99 -5.25
CA ASP A 138 8.55 -14.21 -5.57
C ASP A 138 7.63 -15.44 -5.42
N PRO A 139 7.10 -15.98 -6.53
CA PRO A 139 6.25 -17.17 -6.52
C PRO A 139 6.93 -18.45 -6.00
N GLY A 140 8.26 -18.47 -5.92
CA GLY A 140 9.01 -19.58 -5.32
C GLY A 140 9.05 -19.54 -3.79
N ARG A 141 8.72 -18.38 -3.21
CA ARG A 141 8.78 -18.14 -1.76
C ARG A 141 7.40 -17.88 -1.16
N PHE A 142 6.56 -17.15 -1.87
CA PHE A 142 5.20 -16.83 -1.48
C PHE A 142 4.25 -17.54 -2.44
N GLU A 143 3.28 -18.28 -1.90
CA GLU A 143 2.31 -19.02 -2.71
C GLU A 143 1.21 -18.12 -3.31
N ASP A 144 1.30 -16.81 -3.07
CA ASP A 144 0.40 -15.78 -3.60
C ASP A 144 1.11 -14.90 -4.65
N ASP A 145 0.35 -14.30 -5.59
CA ASP A 145 0.89 -13.38 -6.60
C ASP A 145 0.94 -11.94 -6.04
N LEU A 146 1.30 -11.80 -4.76
CA LEU A 146 1.34 -10.52 -4.04
C LEU A 146 2.77 -10.07 -3.77
N PHE A 147 2.90 -8.81 -3.40
CA PHE A 147 4.15 -8.20 -2.98
C PHE A 147 4.20 -8.16 -1.47
N HIS A 148 5.16 -8.86 -0.88
CA HIS A 148 5.41 -8.90 0.55
C HIS A 148 6.48 -7.88 0.91
N LEU A 149 6.22 -7.06 1.93
CA LEU A 149 7.26 -6.17 2.45
C LEU A 149 8.29 -7.02 3.19
N CYS A 150 9.54 -6.95 2.75
CA CYS A 150 10.64 -7.64 3.38
C CYS A 150 11.59 -6.64 4.04
N ASP A 151 12.30 -7.14 5.05
CA ASP A 151 13.38 -6.43 5.70
C ASP A 151 14.68 -6.44 4.86
N ARG A 152 15.78 -5.90 5.40
CA ARG A 152 17.07 -5.87 4.69
C ARG A 152 17.70 -7.24 4.49
N GLY A 153 17.42 -8.19 5.40
CA GLY A 153 17.77 -9.61 5.28
C GLY A 153 16.91 -10.35 4.26
N TYR A 154 15.96 -9.65 3.65
CA TYR A 154 14.86 -10.19 2.85
C TYR A 154 13.89 -11.03 3.68
N ASP A 155 13.89 -10.99 5.00
CA ASP A 155 12.89 -11.68 5.82
C ASP A 155 11.54 -10.96 5.73
N ASP A 156 10.44 -11.73 5.76
CA ASP A 156 9.09 -11.18 5.58
C ASP A 156 8.66 -10.35 6.80
N ILE A 157 8.17 -9.12 6.57
CA ILE A 157 7.53 -8.29 7.59
C ILE A 157 6.04 -8.63 7.57
N GLU A 158 5.70 -9.64 8.38
CA GLU A 158 4.37 -10.27 8.41
C GLU A 158 3.23 -9.25 8.45
N GLY A 159 2.23 -9.48 7.61
CA GLY A 159 0.99 -8.70 7.60
C GLY A 159 1.05 -7.40 6.77
N VAL A 160 2.15 -7.14 6.04
CA VAL A 160 2.26 -6.03 5.09
C VAL A 160 2.42 -6.57 3.66
N VAL A 161 1.28 -6.87 3.05
CA VAL A 161 1.21 -7.54 1.74
C VAL A 161 0.30 -6.75 0.82
N PHE A 162 0.80 -6.37 -0.35
CA PHE A 162 0.10 -5.52 -1.32
C PHE A 162 0.04 -6.14 -2.72
N THR A 163 -1.04 -5.84 -3.43
CA THR A 163 -1.12 -5.96 -4.88
C THR A 163 -0.31 -4.86 -5.56
N ARG A 164 -0.02 -5.02 -6.86
CA ARG A 164 0.64 -3.95 -7.64
C ARG A 164 -0.13 -2.63 -7.64
N GLU A 165 -1.46 -2.68 -7.74
CA GLU A 165 -2.31 -1.47 -7.70
C GLU A 165 -2.18 -0.76 -6.34
N GLN A 166 -2.13 -1.50 -5.24
CA GLN A 166 -1.90 -0.94 -3.90
C GLN A 166 -0.48 -0.34 -3.75
N LEU A 167 0.54 -0.94 -4.37
CA LEU A 167 1.87 -0.31 -4.44
C LEU A 167 1.88 0.99 -5.25
N GLU A 168 1.09 1.08 -6.30
CA GLU A 168 0.92 2.33 -7.06
C GLU A 168 0.20 3.38 -6.19
N GLU A 169 -0.87 2.99 -5.51
CA GLU A 169 -1.67 3.85 -4.64
C GLU A 169 -0.90 4.38 -3.43
N SER A 170 -0.07 3.54 -2.81
CA SER A 170 0.77 3.93 -1.67
C SER A 170 1.90 4.87 -2.09
N GLY A 171 2.18 4.98 -3.39
CA GLY A 171 3.25 5.80 -3.95
C GLY A 171 4.60 5.08 -4.03
N VAL A 172 4.67 3.79 -3.68
CA VAL A 172 5.89 2.97 -3.72
C VAL A 172 6.41 2.80 -5.15
N VAL A 173 5.52 2.61 -6.14
CA VAL A 173 5.95 2.51 -7.55
C VAL A 173 6.55 3.82 -8.04
N ALA A 174 5.98 4.96 -7.64
CA ALA A 174 6.51 6.28 -7.99
C ALA A 174 7.85 6.53 -7.30
N TRP A 175 7.98 6.14 -6.03
CA TRP A 175 9.23 6.18 -5.26
C TRP A 175 10.34 5.34 -5.92
N GLN A 176 10.04 4.08 -6.26
CA GLN A 176 10.99 3.20 -6.95
C GLN A 176 11.52 3.82 -8.25
N LYS A 177 10.66 4.44 -9.06
CA LYS A 177 11.09 5.12 -10.29
C LYS A 177 12.01 6.30 -10.05
N LEU A 178 11.83 7.00 -8.94
CA LEU A 178 12.60 8.20 -8.62
C LEU A 178 13.94 7.85 -7.95
N ARG A 179 13.93 6.90 -7.02
CA ARG A 179 15.04 6.67 -6.06
C ARG A 179 15.43 5.21 -5.88
N GLY A 180 14.63 4.27 -6.35
CA GLY A 180 14.84 2.85 -6.06
C GLY A 180 16.02 2.24 -6.80
N SER A 181 16.67 1.30 -6.14
CA SER A 181 17.81 0.51 -6.68
C SER A 181 17.40 -0.82 -7.33
N HIS A 182 16.16 -1.28 -7.11
CA HIS A 182 15.65 -2.55 -7.65
C HIS A 182 15.03 -2.42 -9.05
N ASP A 183 14.57 -3.55 -9.62
CA ASP A 183 14.07 -3.61 -11.00
C ASP A 183 12.74 -2.87 -11.25
N GLY A 184 11.93 -2.67 -10.20
CA GLY A 184 10.60 -2.06 -10.30
C GLY A 184 9.55 -2.91 -11.05
N ASP A 185 9.82 -4.21 -11.24
CA ASP A 185 8.87 -5.18 -11.79
C ASP A 185 8.47 -6.21 -10.74
N ARG A 186 9.47 -6.87 -10.14
CA ARG A 186 9.27 -7.86 -9.07
C ARG A 186 9.72 -7.34 -7.71
N MET A 187 10.52 -6.28 -7.70
CA MET A 187 11.03 -5.69 -6.47
C MET A 187 10.87 -4.17 -6.48
N PHE A 188 10.29 -3.62 -5.41
CA PHE A 188 10.13 -2.18 -5.21
C PHE A 188 10.80 -1.74 -3.91
N SER A 189 11.83 -0.92 -4.04
CA SER A 189 12.64 -0.38 -2.93
C SER A 189 11.79 0.50 -2.01
N VAL A 190 12.10 0.49 -0.72
CA VAL A 190 11.51 1.37 0.30
C VAL A 190 12.64 2.15 1.00
N VAL A 191 13.36 1.54 1.94
CA VAL A 191 14.57 2.11 2.59
C VAL A 191 15.81 1.36 2.12
N ASP A 192 16.28 1.65 0.90
CA ASP A 192 17.40 0.93 0.31
C ASP A 192 18.79 1.41 0.77
N ASP A 193 19.85 0.75 0.30
CA ASP A 193 21.22 1.08 0.71
C ASP A 193 21.66 2.47 0.24
N ASN A 194 21.13 2.98 -0.89
CA ASN A 194 21.43 4.32 -1.36
C ASN A 194 20.86 5.35 -0.37
N LEU A 195 19.60 5.16 0.05
CA LEU A 195 18.99 6.02 1.06
C LEU A 195 19.77 5.98 2.38
N ARG A 196 20.25 4.80 2.76
CA ARG A 196 21.01 4.62 4.00
C ARG A 196 22.37 5.32 4.01
N MET A 197 23.07 5.27 2.88
CA MET A 197 24.47 5.68 2.83
C MET A 197 24.65 7.12 2.35
N HIS A 198 23.73 7.63 1.52
CA HIS A 198 23.95 8.85 0.73
C HIS A 198 22.71 9.75 0.61
N SER A 199 21.90 9.88 1.67
CA SER A 199 20.72 10.75 1.63
C SER A 199 20.89 12.14 2.21
N ASP A 200 20.10 13.05 1.66
CA ASP A 200 19.89 14.39 2.17
C ASP A 200 18.56 14.52 2.96
N ARG A 201 18.33 15.70 3.53
CA ARG A 201 17.08 16.06 4.22
C ARG A 201 15.83 15.74 3.39
N VAL A 202 15.83 16.06 2.11
CA VAL A 202 14.65 15.91 1.24
C VAL A 202 14.36 14.43 1.05
N GLU A 203 15.37 13.62 0.75
CA GLU A 203 15.25 12.18 0.56
C GLU A 203 14.75 11.47 1.82
N LEU A 204 15.32 11.78 2.97
CA LEU A 204 14.90 11.21 4.26
C LEU A 204 13.44 11.54 4.57
N LYS A 205 13.05 12.80 4.33
CA LYS A 205 11.66 13.21 4.53
C LYS A 205 10.71 12.57 3.53
N GLN A 206 11.09 12.42 2.27
CA GLN A 206 10.28 11.72 1.27
C GLN A 206 10.09 10.25 1.65
N ALA A 207 11.18 9.56 2.03
CA ALA A 207 11.13 8.18 2.51
C ALA A 207 10.22 8.03 3.73
N ALA A 208 10.29 8.96 4.70
CA ALA A 208 9.38 8.98 5.84
C ALA A 208 7.90 8.99 5.43
N ARG A 209 7.53 9.76 4.40
CA ARG A 209 6.14 9.81 3.90
C ARG A 209 5.76 8.53 3.15
N VAL A 210 6.67 7.95 2.38
CA VAL A 210 6.43 6.66 1.71
C VAL A 210 6.18 5.56 2.76
N VAL A 211 7.03 5.47 3.77
CA VAL A 211 6.88 4.49 4.86
C VAL A 211 5.57 4.73 5.63
N ALA A 212 5.22 5.98 5.93
CA ALA A 212 3.95 6.30 6.58
C ALA A 212 2.74 5.93 5.70
N SER A 213 2.82 6.14 4.38
CA SER A 213 1.78 5.76 3.42
C SER A 213 1.55 4.25 3.39
N ILE A 214 2.64 3.47 3.39
CA ILE A 214 2.57 2.00 3.50
C ILE A 214 1.85 1.61 4.81
N ALA A 215 2.26 2.19 5.94
CA ALA A 215 1.65 1.88 7.24
C ALA A 215 0.15 2.22 7.28
N MET A 216 -0.25 3.38 6.74
CA MET A 216 -1.65 3.78 6.65
C MET A 216 -2.46 2.82 5.78
N MET A 217 -1.91 2.40 4.64
CA MET A 217 -2.61 1.48 3.74
C MET A 217 -2.74 0.09 4.37
N ALA A 218 -1.70 -0.42 5.01
CA ALA A 218 -1.74 -1.69 5.73
C ALA A 218 -2.78 -1.66 6.87
N ASP A 219 -2.85 -0.57 7.62
CA ASP A 219 -3.88 -0.36 8.65
C ASP A 219 -5.30 -0.32 8.07
N GLN A 220 -5.51 0.33 6.92
CA GLN A 220 -6.81 0.41 6.25
C GLN A 220 -7.27 -0.94 5.70
N LEU A 221 -6.38 -1.68 5.05
CA LEU A 221 -6.69 -3.00 4.49
C LEU A 221 -6.96 -4.03 5.59
N SER A 222 -6.22 -3.96 6.69
CA SER A 222 -6.49 -4.77 7.88
C SER A 222 -7.90 -4.51 8.42
N ASP A 223 -8.40 -3.27 8.36
CA ASP A 223 -9.77 -2.92 8.77
C ASP A 223 -10.83 -3.43 7.80
N ALA A 224 -10.59 -3.28 6.50
CA ALA A 224 -11.53 -3.73 5.45
C ALA A 224 -11.74 -5.25 5.49
N SER A 225 -10.69 -6.03 5.75
CA SER A 225 -10.78 -7.48 5.94
C SER A 225 -11.59 -7.86 7.18
N ARG A 226 -11.63 -6.99 8.21
CA ARG A 226 -12.43 -7.19 9.44
C ARG A 226 -13.90 -6.86 9.27
N ALA A 227 -14.26 -6.02 8.29
CA ALA A 227 -15.62 -5.57 8.06
C ALA A 227 -16.47 -6.52 7.19
N ARG A 228 -15.89 -7.61 6.67
CA ARG A 228 -16.63 -8.67 5.98
C ARG A 228 -17.20 -9.66 7.01
N PRO A 229 -18.53 -9.89 7.03
CA PRO A 229 -19.17 -10.84 7.95
C PRO A 229 -18.82 -12.30 7.62
#